data_AF-A0A963YGF8-F1
#
_entry.id   AF-A0A963YGF8-F1
#
_cell.length_a   1.000
_cell.length_b   1.000
_cell.length_c   1.000
_cell.angle_alpha   90.00
_cell.angle_beta   90.00
_cell.angle_gamma   90.00
#
_symmetry.space_group_name_H-M   'P 1'
#
loop_
_entity.id
_entity.type
_entity.pdbx_description
1 polymer ?
#
loop_
_entity_poly.entity_id
_entity_poly.type
_entity_poly.pdbx_seq_one_letter_code
_entity_poly.pdbx_strand_id
1 'polypeptide(L)' 'EAVRSLVATGAGVALLPSLVYRPWSLEGDRIEIRDVSGDLPSVQVGLVWRKGAPLSPVARHFIRAAQGAVPER' A
#
# COMPACT_ATOMS: atom_id res chain seq x y z
N GLU A 1 -4.34 10.30 1.20
CA GLU A 1 -3.69 11.51 0.64
C GLU A 1 -3.57 12.65 1.62
N ALA A 2 -4.65 13.13 2.25
CA ALA A 2 -4.59 14.28 3.17
C ALA A 2 -3.44 14.22 4.20
N VAL A 3 -3.18 13.04 4.79
CA VAL A 3 -2.03 12.82 5.69
C VAL A 3 -0.69 13.09 5.01
N ARG A 4 -0.52 12.70 3.73
CA ARG A 4 0.69 12.94 2.95
C ARG A 4 0.90 14.43 2.67
N SER A 5 -0.16 15.17 2.32
CA SER A 5 -0.06 16.64 2.14
C SER A 5 0.32 17.35 3.45
N LEU A 6 -0.20 16.89 4.61
CA LEU A 6 0.22 17.41 5.92
C LEU A 6 1.69 17.13 6.22
N VAL A 7 2.18 15.93 5.92
CA VAL A 7 3.61 15.59 6.11
C VAL A 7 4.49 16.39 5.15
N ALA A 8 4.10 16.51 3.87
CA ALA A 8 4.88 17.20 2.85
C ALA A 8 5.02 18.72 3.14
N THR A 9 4.01 19.32 3.75
CA THR A 9 4.02 20.73 4.19
C THR A 9 4.68 20.93 5.56
N GLY A 10 5.21 19.88 6.18
CA GLY A 10 5.93 19.96 7.46
C GLY A 10 5.04 20.06 8.69
N ALA A 11 3.73 19.77 8.58
CA ALA A 11 2.81 19.82 9.72
C ALA A 11 3.02 18.65 10.72
N GLY A 12 3.77 17.62 10.36
CA GLY A 12 4.11 16.52 11.25
C GLY A 12 4.76 15.33 10.55
N VAL A 13 4.79 14.19 11.26
CA VAL A 13 5.29 12.89 10.76
C VAL A 13 4.19 11.84 10.80
N ALA A 14 4.28 10.82 9.95
CA ALA A 14 3.32 9.72 9.93
C ALA A 14 4.03 8.37 9.76
N LEU A 15 3.49 7.33 10.41
CA LEU A 15 3.81 5.93 10.13
C LEU A 15 2.79 5.40 9.13
N LEU A 16 3.26 4.95 7.97
CA LEU A 16 2.40 4.48 6.90
C LEU A 16 2.93 3.14 6.36
N PRO A 17 2.04 2.22 5.92
CA PRO A 17 2.46 1.03 5.20
C PRO A 17 3.21 1.41 3.92
N SER A 18 4.24 0.64 3.57
CA SER A 18 5.02 0.87 2.34
C SER A 18 4.15 0.89 1.07
N LEU A 19 3.02 0.19 1.08
CA LEU A 19 2.05 0.15 -0.03
C LEU A 19 1.51 1.52 -0.44
N VAL A 20 1.44 2.48 0.50
CA VAL A 20 0.90 3.82 0.24
C VAL A 20 2.00 4.87 0.03
N TYR A 21 3.27 4.47 0.07
CA TYR A 21 4.37 5.41 -0.14
C TYR A 21 4.44 5.87 -1.60
N ARG A 22 4.44 7.19 -1.76
CA ARG A 22 4.89 7.87 -2.98
C ARG A 22 5.76 9.07 -2.58
N PRO A 23 6.80 9.40 -3.36
CA PRO A 23 7.73 10.49 -3.02
C PRO A 23 7.15 11.90 -3.15
N TRP A 24 5.96 12.07 -3.75
CA TRP A 24 5.37 13.38 -4.07
C TRP A 24 3.91 13.47 -3.65
N SER A 25 3.51 14.47 -2.85
CA SER A 25 2.09 14.77 -2.63
C SER A 25 1.39 15.10 -3.95
N LEU A 26 0.06 15.15 -3.96
CA LEU A 26 -0.67 15.62 -5.15
C LEU A 26 -0.27 17.05 -5.55
N GLU A 27 0.12 17.88 -4.58
CA GLU A 27 0.59 19.25 -4.78
C GLU A 27 2.02 19.33 -5.33
N GLY A 28 2.74 18.21 -5.42
CA GLY A 28 4.12 18.14 -5.90
C GLY A 28 5.18 18.38 -4.82
N ASP A 29 4.77 18.42 -3.55
CA ASP A 29 5.70 18.52 -2.43
C ASP A 29 6.36 17.18 -2.15
N ARG A 30 7.66 17.20 -1.84
CA ARG A 30 8.46 16.00 -1.62
C ARG A 30 8.23 15.44 -0.21
N ILE A 31 8.13 14.11 -0.12
CA ILE A 31 8.03 13.39 1.15
C ILE A 31 9.27 12.52 1.32
N GLU A 32 9.99 12.74 2.42
CA GLU A 32 11.12 11.91 2.82
C GLU A 32 10.66 10.71 3.64
N ILE A 33 11.36 9.57 3.49
CA ILE A 33 11.13 8.35 4.26
C ILE A 33 12.34 8.03 5.14
N ARG A 34 12.08 7.51 6.33
CA ARG A 34 13.10 7.00 7.25
C ARG A 34 12.66 5.66 7.80
N ASP A 35 13.63 4.76 7.97
CA ASP A 35 13.40 3.52 8.70
C ASP A 35 13.14 3.83 10.17
N VAL A 36 12.32 2.99 10.79
CA VAL A 36 11.94 3.11 12.20
C VAL A 36 12.60 1.97 12.96
N SER A 37 13.15 2.26 14.14
CA SER A 37 13.69 1.22 15.01
C SER A 37 12.56 0.41 15.63
N GLY A 38 12.62 -0.91 15.48
CA GLY A 38 11.68 -1.86 16.08
C GLY A 38 10.73 -2.50 15.06
N ASP A 39 10.08 -3.57 15.50
CA ASP A 39 9.13 -4.29 14.66
C ASP A 39 7.83 -3.49 14.55
N LEU A 40 7.49 -3.09 13.33
CA LEU A 40 6.21 -2.49 13.03
C LEU A 40 5.20 -3.58 12.64
N PRO A 41 3.92 -3.45 13.02
CA PRO A 41 2.88 -4.35 12.55
C PRO A 41 2.81 -4.30 11.02
N SER A 42 2.82 -5.48 10.40
CA SER A 42 2.69 -5.58 8.95
C SER A 42 1.24 -5.40 8.52
N VAL A 43 1.05 -4.74 7.37
CA VAL A 43 -0.26 -4.69 6.71
C VAL A 43 -0.35 -5.84 5.73
N GLN A 44 -1.29 -6.74 5.98
CA GLN A 44 -1.61 -7.84 5.08
C GLN A 44 -2.75 -7.43 4.13
N VAL A 45 -2.57 -7.70 2.83
CA VAL A 45 -3.59 -7.47 1.81
C VAL A 45 -4.11 -8.84 1.33
N GLY A 46 -5.43 -8.99 1.31
CA GLY A 46 -6.08 -10.23 0.88
C GLY A 46 -7.09 -10.01 -0.24
N LEU A 47 -7.35 -11.06 -1.01
CA LEU A 47 -8.43 -11.12 -1.99
C LEU A 47 -9.55 -12.01 -1.43
N VAL A 48 -10.80 -11.55 -1.55
CA VAL A 48 -11.97 -12.27 -1.04
C VAL A 48 -13.06 -12.35 -2.11
N TRP A 49 -13.82 -13.44 -2.09
CA TRP A 49 -14.99 -13.64 -2.94
C TRP A 49 -16.01 -14.51 -2.23
N ARG A 50 -17.26 -14.52 -2.73
CA ARG A 50 -18.34 -15.31 -2.16
C ARG A 50 -18.01 -16.81 -2.22
N LYS A 51 -18.13 -17.51 -1.10
CA LYS A 51 -18.00 -18.97 -1.04
C LYS A 51 -18.98 -19.63 -2.02
N GLY A 52 -18.48 -20.55 -2.83
CA GLY A 52 -19.25 -21.25 -3.86
C GLY A 52 -19.59 -20.42 -5.10
N ALA A 53 -19.09 -19.19 -5.24
CA ALA A 53 -19.16 -18.47 -6.51
C ALA A 53 -18.08 -19.01 -7.46
N PRO A 54 -18.43 -19.48 -8.68
CA PRO A 54 -17.43 -19.84 -9.66
C PRO A 54 -16.66 -18.60 -10.10
N LEU A 55 -15.33 -18.68 -10.07
CA LEU A 55 -14.48 -17.63 -10.60
C LEU A 55 -14.37 -17.76 -12.11
N SER A 56 -14.68 -16.67 -12.83
CA SER A 56 -14.46 -16.60 -14.27
C SER A 56 -12.97 -16.83 -14.60
N PRO A 57 -12.64 -17.25 -15.84
CA PRO A 57 -11.25 -17.36 -16.26
C PRO A 57 -10.46 -16.06 -16.05
N VAL A 58 -11.08 -14.91 -16.32
CA VAL A 58 -10.48 -13.57 -16.13
C VAL A 58 -10.17 -13.32 -14.64
N ALA A 59 -11.10 -13.62 -13.74
CA ALA A 59 -10.89 -13.45 -12.31
C ALA A 59 -9.75 -14.34 -11.78
N ARG A 60 -9.64 -15.58 -12.29
CA ARG A 60 -8.53 -16.49 -11.97
C ARG A 60 -7.19 -15.96 -12.45
N HIS A 61 -7.13 -15.41 -13.67
CA HIS A 61 -5.91 -14.79 -14.19
C HIS A 61 -5.50 -13.56 -13.37
N PHE A 62 -6.46 -12.72 -12.99
CA PHE A 62 -6.21 -11.58 -12.12
C PHE A 62 -5.64 -12.02 -10.76
N ILE A 63 -6.23 -13.01 -10.10
CA ILE A 63 -5.74 -13.51 -8.80
C ILE A 63 -4.29 -13.99 -8.91
N ARG A 64 -3.95 -14.76 -9.95
CA ARG A 64 -2.55 -15.21 -10.16
C ARG A 64 -1.60 -14.04 -10.39
N ALA A 65 -1.99 -13.09 -11.23
CA ALA A 65 -1.16 -11.91 -11.50
C ALA A 65 -0.96 -11.07 -10.23
N ALA A 66 -2.02 -10.86 -9.44
CA ALA A 66 -1.96 -10.13 -8.19
C ALA A 66 -1.06 -10.83 -7.16
N GLN A 67 -1.11 -12.16 -7.05
CA GLN A 67 -0.26 -12.94 -6.13
C GLN A 67 1.23 -12.86 -6.50
N GLY A 68 1.57 -12.80 -7.79
CA GLY A 68 2.96 -12.67 -8.24
C GLY A 68 3.49 -11.22 -8.25
N ALA A 69 2.61 -10.22 -8.19
CA ALA A 69 2.96 -8.80 -8.23
C ALA A 69 3.21 -8.20 -6.83
N VAL A 70 2.82 -8.88 -5.75
CA VAL A 70 3.18 -8.48 -4.40
C VAL A 70 4.64 -8.85 -4.18
N PRO A 71 5.56 -7.88 -4.03
CA PRO A 71 6.95 -8.20 -3.73
C PRO A 71 6.98 -8.91 -2.38
N GLU A 72 7.56 -10.11 -2.32
CA GLU A 72 8.04 -10.62 -1.04
C GLU A 72 9.12 -9.65 -0.54
N ARG A 73 8.98 -9.21 0.69
CA ARG A 73 10.08 -8.66 1.48
C ARG A 73 10.18 -9.49 2.73
#